data_AF-A0AAD9TVA7-F1
#
_entry.id   AF-A0AAD9TVA7-F1
#
_cell.length_a   1.000
_cell.length_b   1.000
_cell.length_c   1.000
_cell.angle_alpha   90.00
_cell.angle_beta   90.00
_cell.angle_gamma   90.00
#
_symmetry.space_group_name_H-M   'P 1'
#
loop_
_entity.id
_entity.type
_entity.pdbx_description
1 polymer ?
#
loop_
_entity_poly.entity_id
_entity_poly.type
_entity_poly.pdbx_seq_one_letter_code
_entity_poly.pdbx_strand_id
1 'polypeptide(L)'
;MVELCGHATLAAAHTLFSRGLVNSNIIEFVTLSRILIAKKVPDVKAKLQNGETKDCYFIELDFHTVPTADFNAAEVSLICKALNFSSIVDMKITTTSKDIFVIPPNPKLFDLNAMCFILSLKSVTEVQPQIDEILKCPGRGIIVSGLAPLESRFDLYSRFFCPKFGINKDPICGSAHCAFAFYWSQKLG
;
A
#
# COMPACT_ATOMS: atom_id res chain seq x y z
N MET A 1 -11.58 -16.07 -3.36
CA MET A 1 -10.24 -16.67 -3.53
C MET A 1 -9.26 -15.52 -3.69
N VAL A 2 -8.19 -15.46 -2.90
CA VAL A 2 -7.18 -14.39 -3.01
C VAL A 2 -6.17 -14.85 -4.06
N GLU A 3 -6.13 -14.16 -5.21
CA GLU A 3 -5.31 -14.58 -6.35
C GLU A 3 -3.80 -14.42 -6.09
N LEU A 4 -3.42 -13.48 -5.22
CA LEU A 4 -2.04 -13.25 -4.80
C LEU A 4 -2.01 -12.60 -3.39
N CYS A 5 -1.24 -13.17 -2.45
CA CYS A 5 -1.03 -12.58 -1.13
C CYS A 5 0.46 -12.33 -0.89
N GLY A 6 0.92 -11.10 -1.11
CA GLY A 6 2.32 -10.72 -0.99
C GLY A 6 2.95 -11.06 0.36
N HIS A 7 2.21 -10.91 1.47
CA HIS A 7 2.73 -11.18 2.82
C HIS A 7 2.94 -12.67 3.07
N ALA A 8 2.04 -13.52 2.57
CA ALA A 8 2.17 -14.96 2.67
C ALA A 8 3.38 -15.44 1.86
N THR A 9 3.56 -14.93 0.64
CA THR A 9 4.72 -15.25 -0.19
C THR A 9 6.03 -14.76 0.43
N LEU A 10 6.03 -13.55 0.99
CA LEU A 10 7.18 -13.00 1.71
C LEU A 10 7.57 -13.86 2.91
N ALA A 11 6.58 -14.28 3.71
CA ALA A 11 6.81 -15.14 4.88
C ALA A 11 7.32 -16.54 4.48
N ALA A 12 6.78 -17.12 3.40
CA ALA A 12 7.25 -18.38 2.85
C ALA A 12 8.70 -18.27 2.36
N ALA A 13 9.01 -17.25 1.56
CA ALA A 13 10.37 -16.99 1.07
C ALA A 13 11.35 -16.76 2.22
N HIS A 14 10.98 -15.97 3.23
CA HIS A 14 11.80 -15.75 4.42
C HIS A 14 12.10 -17.06 5.15
N THR A 15 11.10 -17.93 5.32
CA THR A 15 11.29 -19.23 5.99
C THR A 15 12.21 -20.15 5.19
N LEU A 16 12.04 -20.22 3.87
CA LEU A 16 12.89 -21.03 2.99
C LEU A 16 14.35 -20.57 3.00
N PHE A 17 14.58 -19.25 2.89
CA PHE A 17 15.93 -18.69 2.93
C PHE A 17 16.61 -18.82 4.30
N SER A 18 15.89 -18.50 5.38
CA SER A 18 16.48 -18.51 6.74
C SER A 18 16.80 -19.91 7.26
N ARG A 19 16.09 -20.93 6.77
CA ARG A 19 16.34 -22.34 7.12
C ARG A 19 17.30 -23.04 6.16
N GLY A 20 17.82 -22.37 5.14
CA GLY A 20 18.71 -22.98 4.15
C GLY A 20 18.04 -24.11 3.35
N LEU A 21 16.72 -24.06 3.18
CA LEU A 21 15.96 -25.09 2.45
C LEU A 21 16.06 -24.93 0.93
N VAL A 22 16.67 -23.84 0.47
CA VAL A 22 16.95 -23.54 -0.93
C VAL A 22 18.42 -23.15 -1.08
N ASN A 23 19.06 -23.65 -2.13
CA ASN A 23 20.47 -23.38 -2.43
C ASN A 23 20.66 -22.16 -3.36
N SER A 24 19.57 -21.51 -3.76
CA SER A 24 19.55 -20.34 -4.63
C SER A 24 19.14 -19.09 -3.84
N ASN A 25 19.56 -17.91 -4.32
CA ASN A 25 19.05 -16.63 -3.82
C ASN A 25 17.72 -16.22 -4.47
N ILE A 26 17.14 -17.09 -5.29
CA ILE A 26 15.90 -16.86 -6.03
C ILE A 26 14.94 -18.02 -5.74
N ILE A 27 13.68 -17.70 -5.48
CA ILE A 27 12.57 -18.65 -5.37
C ILE A 27 11.49 -18.22 -6.36
N GLU A 28 11.00 -19.17 -7.16
CA GLU A 28 9.88 -18.96 -8.08
C GLU A 28 8.63 -19.63 -7.51
N PHE A 29 7.59 -18.84 -7.25
CA PHE A 29 6.29 -19.31 -6.80
C PHE A 29 5.32 -19.35 -7.98
N VAL A 30 4.82 -20.53 -8.32
CA VAL A 30 3.71 -20.66 -9.26
C VAL A 30 2.41 -20.27 -8.55
N THR A 31 1.75 -19.21 -9.01
CA THR A 31 0.46 -18.74 -8.47
C THR A 31 -0.63 -18.81 -9.53
N LEU A 32 -1.89 -18.60 -9.12
CA LEU A 32 -3.03 -18.53 -10.05
C LEU A 32 -2.94 -17.34 -11.01
N SER A 33 -2.23 -16.27 -10.64
CA SER A 33 -2.08 -15.08 -11.49
C SER A 33 -0.88 -15.20 -12.44
N ARG A 34 0.26 -15.74 -11.97
CA ARG A 34 1.53 -15.92 -12.72
C ARG A 34 2.64 -16.51 -11.81
N ILE A 35 3.85 -16.64 -12.35
CA ILE A 35 5.06 -16.83 -11.53
C ILE A 35 5.37 -15.53 -10.76
N LEU A 36 5.65 -15.66 -9.46
CA LEU A 36 6.16 -14.59 -8.61
C LEU A 36 7.55 -14.96 -8.10
N ILE A 37 8.49 -14.06 -8.25
CA ILE A 37 9.92 -14.22 -7.96
C ILE A 37 10.22 -13.53 -6.63
N ALA A 38 10.79 -14.29 -5.70
CA ALA A 38 11.37 -13.77 -4.47
C ALA A 38 12.90 -13.85 -4.52
N LYS A 39 13.58 -12.72 -4.35
CA LYS A 39 15.04 -12.62 -4.40
C LYS A 39 15.60 -12.21 -3.04
N LYS A 40 16.55 -12.99 -2.52
CA LYS A 40 17.35 -12.65 -1.34
C LYS A 40 18.41 -11.62 -1.72
N VAL A 41 18.38 -10.46 -1.08
CA VAL A 41 19.32 -9.35 -1.31
C VAL A 41 20.10 -9.04 -0.03
N PRO A 42 21.44 -9.11 -0.04
CA PRO A 42 22.23 -8.84 1.15
C PRO A 42 21.99 -7.43 1.70
N ASP A 43 21.81 -7.30 3.02
CA ASP A 43 21.82 -6.01 3.68
C ASP A 43 23.26 -5.61 4.01
N VAL A 44 23.86 -4.81 3.12
CA VAL A 44 25.25 -4.34 3.26
C VAL A 44 25.39 -3.38 4.44
N LYS A 45 24.32 -2.70 4.87
CA LYS A 45 24.36 -1.71 5.96
C LYS A 45 24.28 -2.37 7.35
N ALA A 46 23.57 -3.48 7.48
CA ALA A 46 23.42 -4.18 8.75
C ALA A 46 24.71 -4.85 9.27
N LYS A 47 25.68 -5.17 8.38
CA LYS A 47 26.96 -5.78 8.77
C LYS A 47 27.86 -4.90 9.65
N LEU A 48 27.57 -3.61 9.76
CA LEU A 48 28.39 -2.65 10.52
C LEU A 48 27.94 -2.46 11.97
N GLN A 49 26.75 -2.94 12.37
CA GLN A 49 26.13 -2.48 13.62
C GLN A 49 26.17 -3.41 14.81
N ASN A 50 26.50 -4.70 14.71
CA ASN A 50 26.68 -5.55 15.90
C ASN A 50 27.51 -6.78 15.53
N GLY A 51 28.51 -7.12 16.36
CA GLY A 51 29.43 -8.25 16.17
C GLY A 51 28.81 -9.66 16.30
N GLU A 52 27.52 -9.81 16.00
CA GLU A 52 26.83 -11.09 15.85
C GLU A 52 26.44 -11.28 14.38
N THR A 53 26.93 -12.34 13.75
CA THR A 53 26.62 -12.69 12.35
C THR A 53 25.21 -13.27 12.24
N LYS A 54 24.20 -12.41 12.37
CA LYS A 54 22.88 -12.70 11.81
C LYS A 54 22.95 -12.33 10.34
N ASP A 55 22.67 -13.28 9.46
CA ASP A 55 22.53 -13.01 8.03
C ASP A 55 21.39 -12.03 7.81
N CYS A 56 21.72 -10.74 7.73
CA CYS A 56 20.77 -9.68 7.42
C CYS A 56 20.61 -9.58 5.90
N TYR A 57 19.37 -9.76 5.44
CA TYR A 57 19.01 -9.65 4.04
C TYR A 57 17.60 -9.08 3.89
N PHE A 58 17.35 -8.44 2.76
CA PHE A 58 16.03 -8.09 2.29
C PHE A 58 15.51 -9.18 1.34
N ILE A 59 14.19 -9.22 1.18
CA ILE A 59 13.55 -10.03 0.15
C ILE A 59 12.85 -9.07 -0.81
N GLU A 60 13.30 -9.06 -2.05
CA GLU A 60 12.62 -8.37 -3.14
C GLU A 60 11.56 -9.29 -3.74
N LEU A 61 10.37 -8.76 -3.98
CA LEU A 61 9.29 -9.45 -4.70
C LEU A 61 8.96 -8.64 -5.97
N ASP A 62 8.77 -9.33 -7.08
CA ASP A 62 8.36 -8.69 -8.34
C ASP A 62 6.83 -8.54 -8.42
N PHE A 63 6.37 -7.33 -8.13
CA PHE A 63 4.99 -6.95 -8.37
C PHE A 63 4.83 -6.25 -9.72
N HIS A 64 3.73 -6.53 -10.41
CA HIS A 64 3.33 -5.71 -11.56
C HIS A 64 2.73 -4.41 -11.05
N THR A 65 2.93 -3.33 -11.80
CA THR A 65 2.21 -2.09 -11.58
C THR A 65 0.72 -2.31 -11.86
N VAL A 66 -0.14 -1.71 -11.04
CA VAL A 66 -1.58 -1.71 -11.27
C VAL A 66 -1.97 -0.31 -11.70
N PRO A 67 -2.29 -0.08 -12.98
CA PRO A 67 -2.69 1.23 -13.46
C PRO A 67 -3.93 1.74 -12.74
N THR A 68 -3.99 3.05 -12.57
CA THR A 68 -5.14 3.75 -12.02
C THR A 68 -5.83 4.57 -13.11
N ALA A 69 -7.15 4.56 -13.13
CA ALA A 69 -7.99 5.38 -14.02
C ALA A 69 -8.79 6.41 -13.23
N ASP A 70 -9.33 7.41 -13.92
CA ASP A 70 -10.22 8.40 -13.33
C ASP A 70 -11.49 7.73 -12.77
N PHE A 71 -11.96 8.25 -11.64
CA PHE A 71 -13.15 7.76 -10.97
C PHE A 71 -14.35 8.68 -11.23
N ASN A 72 -15.55 8.12 -11.17
CA ASN A 72 -16.78 8.85 -11.46
C ASN A 72 -17.03 9.95 -10.41
N ALA A 73 -17.11 11.21 -10.85
CA ALA A 73 -17.38 12.35 -9.99
C ALA A 73 -18.70 12.25 -9.22
N ALA A 74 -19.71 11.55 -9.77
CA ALA A 74 -21.01 11.37 -9.12
C ALA A 74 -20.94 10.56 -7.81
N GLU A 75 -19.89 9.74 -7.64
CA GLU A 75 -19.74 8.84 -6.50
C GLU A 75 -18.83 9.42 -5.40
N VAL A 76 -18.24 10.61 -5.61
CA VAL A 76 -17.32 11.25 -4.65
C VAL A 76 -18.01 11.53 -3.31
N SER A 77 -19.27 11.98 -3.32
CA SER A 77 -20.03 12.27 -2.10
C SER A 77 -20.20 11.03 -1.21
N LEU A 78 -20.38 9.87 -1.85
CA LEU A 78 -20.54 8.59 -1.18
C LEU A 78 -19.21 8.16 -0.54
N ILE A 79 -18.08 8.35 -1.22
CA ILE A 79 -16.75 8.05 -0.65
C ILE A 79 -16.38 9.01 0.49
N CYS A 80 -16.68 10.30 0.34
CA CYS A 80 -16.51 11.29 1.41
C CYS A 80 -17.26 10.87 2.68
N LYS A 81 -18.54 10.47 2.53
CA LYS A 81 -19.35 9.97 3.64
C LYS A 81 -18.74 8.71 4.26
N ALA A 82 -18.27 7.78 3.43
CA ALA A 82 -17.69 6.52 3.89
C ALA A 82 -16.37 6.68 4.65
N LEU A 83 -15.58 7.72 4.34
CA LEU A 83 -14.32 8.01 5.02
C LEU A 83 -14.43 9.10 6.11
N ASN A 84 -15.62 9.68 6.28
CA ASN A 84 -15.85 10.86 7.12
C ASN A 84 -14.96 12.05 6.72
N PHE A 85 -14.82 12.29 5.41
CA PHE A 85 -14.07 13.42 4.85
C PHE A 85 -15.02 14.50 4.33
N SER A 86 -14.63 15.77 4.48
CA SER A 86 -15.38 16.91 3.94
C SER A 86 -15.17 17.11 2.44
N SER A 87 -13.99 16.76 1.93
CA SER A 87 -13.63 16.79 0.53
C SER A 87 -12.53 15.77 0.25
N ILE A 88 -12.20 15.53 -1.02
CA ILE A 88 -11.14 14.63 -1.47
C ILE A 88 -10.29 15.39 -2.49
N VAL A 89 -8.97 15.27 -2.42
CA VAL A 89 -8.04 16.00 -3.32
C VAL A 89 -7.96 15.33 -4.68
N ASP A 90 -7.76 14.01 -4.68
CA ASP A 90 -7.74 13.20 -5.89
C ASP A 90 -8.34 11.84 -5.58
N MET A 91 -8.97 11.25 -6.59
CA MET A 91 -9.61 9.95 -6.49
C MET A 91 -9.42 9.19 -7.80
N LYS A 92 -8.94 7.96 -7.68
CA LYS A 92 -8.74 7.05 -8.80
C LYS A 92 -9.35 5.69 -8.51
N ILE A 93 -9.45 4.85 -9.53
CA ILE A 93 -9.78 3.44 -9.39
C ILE A 93 -8.75 2.57 -10.08
N THR A 94 -8.33 1.51 -9.42
CA THR A 94 -7.43 0.52 -10.02
C THR A 94 -8.14 -0.23 -11.14
N THR A 95 -7.44 -0.45 -12.26
CA THR A 95 -8.06 -1.08 -13.44
C THR A 95 -8.38 -2.56 -13.21
N THR A 96 -7.58 -3.25 -12.39
CA THR A 96 -7.66 -4.69 -12.15
C THR A 96 -8.54 -5.04 -10.96
N SER A 97 -8.17 -4.63 -9.74
CA SER A 97 -8.88 -5.01 -8.52
C SER A 97 -10.10 -4.14 -8.21
N LYS A 98 -10.30 -3.04 -8.96
CA LYS A 98 -11.37 -2.06 -8.72
C LYS A 98 -11.37 -1.51 -7.30
N ASP A 99 -10.20 -1.46 -6.65
CA ASP A 99 -9.99 -0.68 -5.43
C ASP A 99 -10.03 0.81 -5.75
N ILE A 100 -10.71 1.57 -4.90
CA ILE A 100 -10.77 3.03 -4.97
C ILE A 100 -9.56 3.59 -4.24
N PHE A 101 -8.80 4.43 -4.89
CA PHE A 101 -7.64 5.11 -4.34
C PHE A 101 -7.98 6.57 -4.05
N VAL A 102 -7.76 7.01 -2.81
CA VAL A 102 -8.17 8.33 -2.32
C VAL A 102 -6.97 9.06 -1.75
N ILE A 103 -6.76 10.29 -2.22
CA ILE A 103 -5.90 11.27 -1.55
C ILE A 103 -6.80 12.15 -0.67
N PRO A 104 -6.63 12.08 0.67
CA PRO A 104 -7.50 12.77 1.59
C PRO A 104 -7.36 14.30 1.47
N PRO A 105 -8.31 15.06 2.02
CA PRO A 105 -8.19 16.51 2.07
C PRO A 105 -6.93 16.88 2.84
N ASN A 106 -6.09 17.69 2.20
CA ASN A 106 -5.00 18.34 2.88
C ASN A 106 -5.52 19.70 3.36
N PRO A 107 -5.63 19.96 4.68
CA PRO A 107 -6.36 21.13 5.17
C PRO A 107 -5.83 22.48 4.70
N LYS A 108 -4.62 22.60 4.11
CA LYS A 108 -4.15 23.82 3.44
C LYS A 108 -3.10 23.53 2.35
N LEU A 109 -3.52 23.23 1.12
CA LEU A 109 -2.63 23.03 -0.05
C LEU A 109 -1.91 24.33 -0.54
N PHE A 110 -1.92 25.42 0.24
CA PHE A 110 -1.35 26.71 -0.18
C PHE A 110 -0.31 27.28 0.79
N ASP A 111 0.39 26.44 1.55
CA ASP A 111 1.51 26.91 2.38
C ASP A 111 2.62 25.86 2.49
N LEU A 112 3.82 26.23 2.05
CA LEU A 112 5.02 25.41 1.86
C LEU A 112 5.72 25.02 3.17
N ASN A 113 4.95 24.73 4.23
CA ASN A 113 5.49 24.52 5.58
C ASN A 113 5.09 23.15 6.16
N ALA A 114 5.95 22.58 7.01
CA ALA A 114 5.82 21.26 7.66
C ALA A 114 4.43 20.93 8.24
N MET A 115 3.64 21.95 8.62
CA MET A 115 2.24 21.78 9.03
C MET A 115 1.36 21.09 7.98
N CYS A 116 1.54 21.38 6.69
CA CYS A 116 0.70 20.82 5.63
C CYS A 116 0.87 19.30 5.51
N PHE A 117 2.11 18.81 5.64
CA PHE A 117 2.39 17.37 5.63
C PHE A 117 1.89 16.66 6.89
N ILE A 118 2.01 17.29 8.07
CA ILE A 118 1.48 16.74 9.33
C ILE A 118 -0.04 16.57 9.25
N LEU A 119 -0.73 17.51 8.63
CA LEU A 119 -2.19 17.44 8.47
C LEU A 119 -2.61 16.36 7.46
N SER A 120 -1.89 16.22 6.33
CA SER A 120 -2.07 15.10 5.39
C SER A 120 -1.84 13.74 6.07
N LEU A 121 -0.79 13.63 6.89
CA LEU A 121 -0.50 12.43 7.68
C LEU A 121 -1.67 12.06 8.59
N LYS A 122 -2.19 13.01 9.36
CA LYS A 122 -3.35 12.79 10.23
C LYS A 122 -4.58 12.35 9.46
N SER A 123 -4.86 12.95 8.30
CA SER A 123 -5.98 12.53 7.47
C SER A 123 -5.87 11.08 6.98
N VAL A 124 -4.64 10.51 6.88
CA VAL A 124 -4.42 9.09 6.56
C VAL A 124 -4.41 8.21 7.82
N THR A 125 -3.76 8.64 8.91
CA THR A 125 -3.55 7.81 10.12
C THR A 125 -4.71 7.86 11.13
N GLU A 126 -5.50 8.92 11.12
CA GLU A 126 -6.63 9.13 12.03
C GLU A 126 -7.99 9.02 11.30
N VAL A 127 -8.00 8.57 10.04
CA VAL A 127 -9.24 8.33 9.29
C VAL A 127 -10.20 7.44 10.08
N GLN A 128 -11.47 7.87 10.14
CA GLN A 128 -12.57 7.20 10.83
C GLN A 128 -13.58 6.64 9.81
N PRO A 129 -13.29 5.49 9.19
CA PRO A 129 -14.15 4.91 8.17
C PRO A 129 -15.50 4.48 8.75
N GLN A 130 -16.58 4.82 8.06
CA GLN A 130 -17.91 4.29 8.30
C GLN A 130 -18.06 2.97 7.55
N ILE A 131 -17.78 1.85 8.22
CA ILE A 131 -17.69 0.51 7.59
C ILE A 131 -18.97 0.16 6.80
N ASP A 132 -20.14 0.46 7.35
CA ASP A 132 -21.43 0.21 6.70
C ASP A 132 -21.63 1.03 5.42
N GLU A 133 -21.01 2.22 5.34
CA GLU A 133 -21.02 3.04 4.14
C GLU A 133 -19.99 2.54 3.12
N ILE A 134 -18.84 2.03 3.57
CA ILE A 134 -17.85 1.39 2.68
C ILE A 134 -18.45 0.16 1.98
N LEU A 135 -19.31 -0.61 2.66
CA LEU A 135 -20.01 -1.74 2.05
C LEU A 135 -20.91 -1.31 0.87
N LYS A 136 -21.43 -0.08 0.90
CA LYS A 136 -22.28 0.50 -0.16
C LYS A 136 -21.47 1.13 -1.29
N CYS A 137 -20.18 1.39 -1.07
CA CYS A 137 -19.29 1.96 -2.09
C CYS A 137 -19.11 1.00 -3.26
N PRO A 138 -18.87 1.50 -4.48
CA PRO A 138 -18.47 0.65 -5.60
C PRO A 138 -17.07 0.06 -5.36
N GLY A 139 -16.67 -0.86 -6.23
CA GLY A 139 -15.34 -1.45 -6.15
C GLY A 139 -15.15 -2.43 -4.98
N ARG A 140 -13.90 -2.84 -4.77
CA ARG A 140 -13.52 -3.91 -3.84
C ARG A 140 -13.26 -3.42 -2.42
N GLY A 141 -12.62 -2.25 -2.31
CA GLY A 141 -12.26 -1.59 -1.07
C GLY A 141 -11.71 -0.19 -1.35
N ILE A 142 -11.33 0.51 -0.29
CA ILE A 142 -10.84 1.89 -0.36
C ILE A 142 -9.43 1.96 0.23
N ILE A 143 -8.50 2.45 -0.59
CA ILE A 143 -7.12 2.76 -0.23
C ILE A 143 -7.04 4.26 0.03
N VAL A 144 -6.61 4.66 1.22
CA VAL A 144 -6.32 6.06 1.57
C VAL A 144 -4.82 6.22 1.65
N SER A 145 -4.24 7.19 0.94
CA SER A 145 -2.78 7.42 0.93
C SER A 145 -2.41 8.89 0.90
N GLY A 146 -1.20 9.21 1.36
CA GLY A 146 -0.65 10.56 1.36
C GLY A 146 0.87 10.55 1.50
N LEU A 147 1.50 11.67 1.13
CA LEU A 147 2.93 11.90 1.37
C LEU A 147 3.21 11.96 2.87
N ALA A 148 4.37 11.45 3.24
CA ALA A 148 4.93 11.65 4.56
C ALA A 148 5.49 13.08 4.73
N PRO A 149 5.58 13.58 5.98
CA PRO A 149 6.36 14.79 6.28
C PRO A 149 7.83 14.65 5.87
N LEU A 150 8.46 15.76 5.48
CA LEU A 150 9.86 15.77 5.03
C LEU A 150 10.82 15.31 6.13
N GLU A 151 10.45 15.52 7.40
CA GLU A 151 11.21 15.11 8.58
C GLU A 151 10.99 13.63 8.95
N SER A 152 10.08 12.93 8.25
CA SER A 152 9.79 11.52 8.44
C SER A 152 10.88 10.65 7.80
N ARG A 153 11.12 9.46 8.38
CA ARG A 153 11.96 8.42 7.74
C ARG A 153 11.22 7.59 6.68
N PHE A 154 10.00 7.97 6.36
CA PHE A 154 9.11 7.28 5.43
C PHE A 154 8.73 8.28 4.34
N ASP A 155 8.47 7.80 3.13
CA ASP A 155 8.06 8.66 2.00
C ASP A 155 6.53 8.77 1.88
N LEU A 156 5.82 7.71 2.26
CA LEU A 156 4.39 7.55 2.03
C LEU A 156 3.70 6.85 3.19
N TYR A 157 2.43 7.19 3.40
CA TYR A 157 1.52 6.46 4.29
C TYR A 157 0.33 5.93 3.49
N SER A 158 -0.17 4.77 3.89
CA SER A 158 -1.40 4.22 3.33
C SER A 158 -2.22 3.40 4.33
N ARG A 159 -3.51 3.29 4.07
CA ARG A 159 -4.45 2.38 4.74
C ARG A 159 -5.39 1.75 3.72
N PHE A 160 -5.79 0.51 3.95
CA PHE A 160 -6.74 -0.19 3.09
C PHE A 160 -7.93 -0.72 3.90
N PHE A 161 -9.13 -0.39 3.44
CA PHE A 161 -10.41 -0.80 4.04
C PHE A 161 -11.17 -1.66 3.03
N CYS A 162 -11.40 -2.93 3.34
CA CYS A 162 -12.05 -3.88 2.42
C CYS A 162 -13.12 -4.75 3.13
N PRO A 163 -14.11 -4.12 3.80
CA PRO A 163 -15.09 -4.83 4.62
C PRO A 163 -15.95 -5.83 3.83
N LYS A 164 -16.04 -5.67 2.50
CA LYS A 164 -16.68 -6.66 1.61
C LYS A 164 -16.05 -8.06 1.66
N PHE A 165 -14.82 -8.16 2.17
CA PHE A 165 -14.11 -9.43 2.39
C PHE A 165 -14.08 -9.83 3.87
N GLY A 166 -14.89 -9.20 4.71
CA GLY A 166 -14.90 -9.42 6.16
C GLY A 166 -13.71 -8.80 6.89
N ILE A 167 -12.89 -8.00 6.20
CA ILE A 167 -11.70 -7.34 6.75
C ILE A 167 -11.97 -5.84 6.82
N ASN A 168 -12.26 -5.34 8.03
CA ASN A 168 -12.55 -3.91 8.22
C ASN A 168 -11.35 -3.04 7.84
N LYS A 169 -10.13 -3.47 8.22
CA LYS A 169 -8.87 -2.82 7.86
C LYS A 169 -7.80 -3.88 7.61
N ASP A 170 -7.19 -3.85 6.44
CA ASP A 170 -6.05 -4.70 6.11
C ASP A 170 -4.77 -4.04 6.67
N PRO A 171 -4.02 -4.70 7.58
CA PRO A 171 -2.81 -4.11 8.17
C PRO A 171 -1.73 -3.79 7.14
N ILE A 172 -1.58 -4.63 6.11
CA ILE A 172 -0.66 -4.43 4.98
C ILE A 172 -1.31 -5.09 3.78
N CYS A 173 -1.46 -4.38 2.67
CA CYS A 173 -1.99 -4.94 1.44
C CYS A 173 -1.01 -4.77 0.28
N GLY A 174 -0.36 -5.86 -0.14
CA GLY A 174 0.57 -5.85 -1.27
C GLY A 174 -0.05 -5.33 -2.58
N SER A 175 -1.33 -5.61 -2.85
CA SER A 175 -2.01 -5.07 -4.03
C SER A 175 -2.24 -3.56 -3.94
N ALA A 176 -2.44 -3.02 -2.73
CA ALA A 176 -2.55 -1.58 -2.54
C ALA A 176 -1.21 -0.87 -2.85
N HIS A 177 -0.07 -1.51 -2.55
CA HIS A 177 1.26 -1.00 -2.89
C HIS A 177 1.48 -0.90 -4.39
N CYS A 178 0.97 -1.86 -5.16
CA CYS A 178 1.04 -1.81 -6.62
C CYS A 178 0.25 -0.64 -7.23
N ALA A 179 -0.86 -0.25 -6.57
CA ALA A 179 -1.71 0.84 -7.01
C ALA A 179 -1.11 2.22 -6.68
N PHE A 180 -0.66 2.43 -5.44
CA PHE A 180 -0.12 3.74 -5.07
C PHE A 180 1.28 3.98 -5.62
N ALA A 181 2.11 2.94 -5.82
CA ALA A 181 3.40 3.09 -6.48
C ALA A 181 3.23 3.66 -7.90
N PHE A 182 2.24 3.16 -8.65
CA PHE A 182 1.90 3.68 -9.97
C PHE A 182 1.37 5.13 -9.89
N TYR A 183 0.48 5.42 -8.94
CA TYR A 183 -0.05 6.78 -8.79
C TYR A 183 1.06 7.80 -8.48
N TRP A 184 1.91 7.51 -7.48
CA TRP A 184 2.96 8.43 -7.05
C TRP A 184 4.10 8.54 -8.06
N SER A 185 4.40 7.49 -8.83
CA SER A 185 5.41 7.59 -9.90
C SER A 185 5.02 8.60 -10.98
N GLN A 186 3.72 8.77 -11.26
CA GLN A 186 3.22 9.76 -12.22
C GLN A 186 3.17 11.20 -11.66
N LYS A 187 3.28 11.36 -10.34
CA LYS A 187 3.22 12.67 -9.66
C LYS A 187 4.59 13.19 -9.24
N LEU A 188 5.54 12.29 -8.99
CA LEU A 188 6.88 12.61 -8.48
C LEU A 188 8.00 12.45 -9.53
N GLY A 189 7.73 11.78 -10.65
CA GLY A 189 8.63 11.67 -11.80
C GLY A 189 8.33 12.72 -12.85
#